data_AF-S3ZNX1-F1
#
_entry.id   AF-S3ZNX1-F1
#
_cell.length_a   1.000
_cell.length_b   1.000
_cell.length_c   1.000
_cell.angle_alpha   90.00
_cell.angle_beta   90.00
_cell.angle_gamma   90.00
#
_symmetry.space_group_name_H-M   'P 1'
#
loop_
_entity.id
_entity.type
_entity.pdbx_description
1 polymer ?
#
loop_
_entity_poly.entity_id
_entity_poly.type
_entity_poly.pdbx_seq_one_letter_code
_entity_poly.pdbx_strand_id
1 'polypeptide(L)'
;MEYELVHFHSDGAADVCLTRAAVDRLRPQLAHSSAIRLRPGASWITVLLDCDIDVALLLTLVSVGLKAHDDDRAAADRAGRGDTFAHCPAPPCDWEPVAFRQPAPKIPAPAGPPAVERRGLLATWKAVGRLMPHGH
;
A
#
# COMPACT_ATOMS: atom_id res chain seq x y z
N MET A 1 1.18 -18.74 -13.93
CA MET A 1 1.02 -18.55 -12.47
C MET A 1 1.43 -17.12 -12.22
N GLU A 2 0.45 -16.21 -12.20
CA GLU A 2 0.70 -14.78 -12.04
C GLU A 2 0.69 -14.47 -10.54
N TYR A 3 1.73 -13.80 -10.07
CA TYR A 3 1.86 -13.37 -8.69
C TYR A 3 1.58 -11.88 -8.63
N GLU A 4 0.49 -11.49 -7.98
CA GLU A 4 0.12 -10.10 -7.76
C GLU A 4 0.40 -9.74 -6.31
N LEU A 5 1.38 -8.86 -6.10
CA LEU A 5 1.69 -8.32 -4.78
C LEU A 5 0.82 -7.11 -4.45
N VAL A 6 0.49 -6.31 -5.47
CA VAL A 6 -0.26 -5.07 -5.33
C VAL A 6 -1.36 -5.04 -6.36
N HIS A 7 -2.58 -4.80 -5.90
CA HIS A 7 -3.75 -4.57 -6.73
C HIS A 7 -4.20 -3.12 -6.58
N PHE A 8 -4.24 -2.36 -7.67
CA PHE A 8 -4.69 -0.97 -7.65
C PHE A 8 -6.17 -0.86 -8.01
N HIS A 9 -6.94 -0.13 -7.20
CA HIS A 9 -8.34 0.17 -7.44
C HIS A 9 -8.53 1.52 -8.11
N SER A 10 -9.64 1.69 -8.82
CA SER A 10 -9.96 2.93 -9.54
C SER A 10 -10.40 4.09 -8.63
N ASP A 11 -10.72 3.82 -7.37
CA ASP A 11 -11.20 4.78 -6.38
C ASP A 11 -10.08 5.36 -5.51
N GLY A 12 -8.81 5.12 -5.87
CA GLY A 12 -7.67 5.58 -5.10
C GLY A 12 -7.32 4.69 -3.93
N ALA A 13 -7.76 3.43 -3.91
CA ALA A 13 -7.27 2.43 -2.98
C ALA A 13 -6.26 1.48 -3.66
N ALA A 14 -5.40 0.84 -2.86
CA ALA A 14 -4.57 -0.27 -3.31
C ALA A 14 -4.52 -1.36 -2.25
N ASP A 15 -4.63 -2.62 -2.68
CA ASP A 15 -4.42 -3.76 -1.82
C ASP A 15 -3.01 -4.29 -1.97
N VAL A 16 -2.37 -4.62 -0.85
CA VAL A 16 -1.06 -5.25 -0.81
C VAL A 16 -1.19 -6.62 -0.15
N CYS A 17 -0.72 -7.66 -0.83
CA CYS A 17 -0.64 -9.00 -0.26
C CYS A 17 0.64 -9.15 0.55
N LEU A 18 0.50 -9.43 1.84
CA LEU A 18 1.59 -9.81 2.73
C LEU A 18 1.40 -11.25 3.22
N THR A 19 2.47 -11.87 3.71
CA THR A 19 2.34 -13.14 4.43
C THR A 19 1.54 -12.92 5.73
N ARG A 20 0.82 -13.94 6.20
CA ARG A 20 0.05 -13.83 7.46
C ARG A 20 0.93 -13.40 8.64
N ALA A 21 2.15 -13.94 8.70
CA ALA A 21 3.13 -13.56 9.71
C ALA A 21 3.51 -12.07 9.65
N ALA A 22 3.65 -11.51 8.44
CA ALA A 22 3.90 -10.08 8.27
C ALA A 22 2.69 -9.23 8.66
N VAL A 23 1.47 -9.64 8.31
CA VAL A 23 0.23 -8.96 8.74
C VAL A 23 0.14 -8.92 10.26
N ASP A 24 0.30 -10.05 10.93
CA ASP A 24 0.19 -10.14 12.40
C ASP A 24 1.26 -9.28 13.11
N ARG A 25 2.48 -9.24 12.57
CA ARG A 25 3.57 -8.39 13.09
C ARG A 25 3.29 -6.90 12.89
N LEU A 26 2.72 -6.51 11.76
CA LEU A 26 2.48 -5.10 11.42
C LEU A 26 1.18 -4.56 12.00
N ARG A 27 0.20 -5.42 12.29
CA ARG A 27 -1.11 -5.06 12.84
C ARG A 27 -1.07 -4.01 13.96
N PRO A 28 -0.23 -4.09 15.01
CA PRO A 28 -0.19 -3.06 16.05
C PRO A 28 0.30 -1.69 15.55
N GLN A 29 1.20 -1.66 14.56
CA GLN A 29 1.72 -0.42 13.99
C GLN A 29 0.70 0.21 13.05
N LEU A 30 0.02 -0.62 12.26
CA LEU A 30 -0.98 -0.20 11.28
C LEU A 30 -2.32 0.21 11.92
N ALA A 31 -2.62 -0.25 13.13
CA ALA A 31 -3.86 0.08 13.84
C ALA A 31 -4.07 1.59 14.06
N HIS A 32 -3.00 2.39 14.02
CA HIS A 32 -3.06 3.84 14.20
C HIS A 32 -3.20 4.62 12.88
N SER A 33 -3.12 3.96 11.73
CA SER A 33 -3.20 4.63 10.43
C SER A 33 -4.63 4.66 9.90
N SER A 34 -5.15 5.87 9.67
CA SER A 34 -6.47 6.06 9.03
C SER A 34 -6.48 5.68 7.55
N ALA A 35 -5.31 5.58 6.91
CA ALA A 35 -5.16 5.15 5.53
C ALA A 35 -5.21 3.62 5.38
N ILE A 36 -5.19 2.86 6.48
CA ILE A 36 -5.09 1.41 6.42
C ILE A 36 -6.42 0.73 6.80
N ARG A 37 -6.76 -0.33 6.08
CA ARG A 37 -7.85 -1.26 6.41
C ARG A 37 -7.30 -2.68 6.50
N LEU A 38 -7.63 -3.37 7.59
CA LEU A 38 -7.16 -4.72 7.90
C LEU A 38 -8.35 -5.62 8.24
N ARG A 39 -8.42 -6.79 7.60
CA ARG A 39 -9.33 -7.87 8.01
C ARG A 39 -8.56 -8.91 8.82
N PRO A 40 -9.04 -9.32 10.01
CA PRO A 40 -8.45 -10.42 10.75
C PRO A 40 -8.36 -11.70 9.89
N GLY A 41 -7.18 -12.32 9.83
CA GLY A 41 -6.95 -13.58 9.14
C GLY A 41 -6.79 -13.48 7.62
N ALA A 42 -6.85 -12.29 7.03
CA ALA A 42 -6.54 -12.06 5.63
C ALA A 42 -5.06 -11.72 5.43
N SER A 43 -4.52 -12.14 4.28
CA SER A 43 -3.16 -11.79 3.82
C SER A 43 -3.13 -10.43 3.10
N TRP A 44 -4.29 -9.85 2.78
CA TRP A 44 -4.41 -8.59 2.08
C TRP A 44 -4.63 -7.43 3.05
N ILE A 45 -3.93 -6.33 2.80
CA ILE A 45 -4.05 -5.05 3.50
C ILE A 45 -4.41 -3.99 2.47
N THR A 46 -5.28 -3.06 2.84
CA THR A 46 -5.68 -2.00 1.92
C THR A 46 -5.21 -0.66 2.41
N VAL A 47 -4.69 0.11 1.45
CA VAL A 47 -4.16 1.45 1.62
C VAL A 47 -5.05 2.41 0.83
N LEU A 48 -5.65 3.38 1.51
CA LEU A 48 -6.32 4.52 0.90
C LEU A 48 -5.24 5.52 0.49
N LEU A 49 -5.19 5.89 -0.79
CA LEU A 49 -4.16 6.74 -1.38
C LEU A 49 -4.68 8.19 -1.50
N ASP A 50 -5.00 8.79 -0.35
CA ASP A 50 -5.56 10.15 -0.29
C ASP A 50 -4.48 11.24 -0.41
N CYS A 51 -3.24 10.93 -0.01
CA CYS A 51 -2.12 11.87 -0.09
C CYS A 51 -0.75 11.21 -0.39
N ASP A 52 0.27 12.02 -0.65
CA ASP A 52 1.63 11.55 -0.97
C ASP A 52 2.24 10.66 0.14
N ILE A 53 1.85 10.90 1.39
CA ILE A 53 2.29 10.10 2.55
C ILE A 53 1.74 8.67 2.44
N ASP A 54 0.51 8.50 1.95
CA ASP A 54 -0.12 7.20 1.78
C ASP A 54 0.52 6.40 0.64
N VAL A 55 0.96 7.09 -0.41
CA VAL A 55 1.76 6.48 -1.49
C VAL A 55 3.11 6.01 -0.94
N ALA A 56 3.78 6.81 -0.11
CA ALA A 56 5.02 6.39 0.55
C ALA A 56 4.81 5.19 1.50
N LEU A 57 3.68 5.16 2.21
CA LEU A 57 3.27 4.03 3.03
C LEU A 57 3.05 2.77 2.18
N LEU A 58 2.36 2.88 1.04
CA LEU A 58 2.18 1.80 0.09
C LEU A 58 3.52 1.22 -0.35
N LEU A 59 4.46 2.07 -0.82
CA LEU A 59 5.79 1.63 -1.25
C LEU A 59 6.58 0.92 -0.13
N THR A 60 6.41 1.38 1.11
CA THR A 60 6.98 0.74 2.28
C THR A 60 6.39 -0.66 2.49
N LEU A 61 5.07 -0.79 2.40
CA LEU A 61 4.37 -2.07 2.54
C LEU A 61 4.73 -3.04 1.42
N VAL A 62 4.88 -2.56 0.19
CA VAL A 62 5.38 -3.35 -0.95
C VAL A 62 6.76 -3.93 -0.66
N SER A 63 7.67 -3.09 -0.16
CA SER A 63 9.02 -3.52 0.20
C SER A 63 9.00 -4.60 1.29
N VAL A 64 8.16 -4.42 2.32
CA VAL A 64 7.97 -5.41 3.38
C VAL A 64 7.34 -6.69 2.84
N GLY A 65 6.37 -6.59 1.93
CA GLY A 65 5.73 -7.71 1.26
C GLY A 65 6.74 -8.56 0.51
N LEU A 66 7.49 -7.95 -0.42
CA LEU A 66 8.56 -8.63 -1.16
C LEU A 66 9.49 -9.38 -0.21
N LYS A 67 9.99 -8.71 0.83
CA LYS A 67 10.90 -9.32 1.80
C LYS A 67 10.26 -10.48 2.56
N ALA A 68 9.02 -10.32 3.01
CA ALA A 68 8.31 -11.35 3.76
C ALA A 68 8.04 -12.59 2.91
N HIS A 69 7.71 -12.41 1.63
CA HIS A 69 7.52 -13.51 0.68
C HIS A 69 8.84 -14.21 0.35
N ASP A 70 9.94 -13.48 0.17
CA ASP A 70 11.27 -14.09 0.00
C ASP A 70 11.68 -14.92 1.24
N ASP A 71 11.43 -14.39 2.44
CA ASP A 71 11.75 -15.08 3.70
C ASP A 71 10.88 -16.34 3.90
N ASP A 72 9.60 -16.28 3.52
CA ASP A 72 8.67 -17.41 3.56
C ASP A 72 9.10 -18.52 2.59
N ARG A 73 9.49 -18.16 1.36
CA ARG A 73 10.06 -19.09 0.39
C ARG A 73 11.34 -19.74 0.90
N ALA A 74 12.28 -18.96 1.43
CA ALA A 74 13.51 -19.48 2.00
C ALA A 74 13.27 -20.39 3.23
N ALA A 75 12.17 -20.20 3.96
CA ALA A 75 11.74 -21.09 5.03
C ALA A 75 11.09 -22.39 4.51
N ALA A 76 10.28 -22.30 3.44
CA ALA A 76 9.66 -23.44 2.78
C ALA A 76 10.72 -24.38 2.17
N ASP A 77 11.72 -23.82 1.49
CA ASP A 77 12.85 -24.55 0.91
C ASP A 77 13.62 -25.33 1.97
N ARG A 78 13.95 -24.68 3.09
CA ARG A 78 14.62 -25.33 4.24
C ARG A 78 13.78 -26.43 4.88
N ALA A 79 12.46 -26.31 4.85
CA ALA A 79 11.54 -27.30 5.37
C ALA A 79 11.28 -28.46 4.40
N GLY A 80 11.86 -28.44 3.20
CA GLY A 80 11.59 -29.44 2.15
C GLY A 80 10.15 -29.40 1.62
N ARG A 81 9.39 -28.33 1.92
CA ARG A 81 8.11 -28.02 1.27
C ARG A 81 8.45 -27.25 0.01
N GLY A 82 8.74 -27.96 -1.09
CA GLY A 82 9.07 -27.31 -2.37
C GLY A 82 8.00 -26.28 -2.79
N ASP A 83 8.45 -25.23 -3.50
CA ASP A 83 7.72 -24.14 -4.19
C ASP A 83 6.23 -23.97 -3.86
N THR A 84 5.88 -23.99 -2.59
CA THR A 84 4.59 -23.49 -2.15
C THR A 84 4.87 -22.03 -1.92
N PHE A 85 4.84 -21.22 -2.99
CA PHE A 85 4.49 -19.82 -2.79
C PHE A 85 3.30 -19.85 -1.84
N ALA A 86 3.38 -19.16 -0.71
CA ALA A 86 2.19 -18.77 0.02
C ALA A 86 1.35 -17.99 -0.99
N HIS A 87 0.52 -18.72 -1.73
CA HIS A 87 -0.18 -18.23 -2.90
C HIS A 87 -1.04 -17.11 -2.34
N CYS A 88 -0.69 -15.87 -2.68
CA CYS A 88 -1.59 -14.77 -2.45
C CYS A 88 -2.88 -15.17 -3.17
N PRO A 89 -3.95 -15.54 -2.45
CA PRO A 89 -5.20 -15.82 -3.13
C PRO A 89 -5.54 -14.56 -3.93
N ALA A 90 -6.05 -14.74 -5.15
CA ALA A 90 -6.43 -13.62 -6.01
C ALA A 90 -7.12 -12.54 -5.17
N PRO A 91 -6.73 -11.26 -5.33
CA PRO A 91 -7.35 -10.19 -4.55
C PRO A 91 -8.85 -10.30 -4.74
N PRO A 92 -9.64 -10.54 -3.68
CA PRO A 92 -11.08 -10.67 -3.85
C PRO A 92 -11.56 -9.25 -4.18
N CYS A 93 -11.80 -8.89 -5.44
CA CYS A 93 -12.29 -7.53 -5.80
C CYS A 93 -13.57 -7.12 -5.03
N ASP A 94 -14.20 -8.06 -4.32
CA ASP A 94 -15.36 -7.96 -3.42
C ASP A 94 -15.02 -7.95 -1.91
N TRP A 95 -13.74 -7.79 -1.52
CA TRP A 95 -13.29 -7.93 -0.13
C TRP A 95 -13.71 -6.75 0.77
N GLU A 96 -14.21 -5.65 0.20
CA GLU A 96 -14.91 -4.59 0.92
C GLU A 96 -16.37 -4.99 1.21
N PRO A 97 -16.78 -5.14 2.48
CA PRO A 97 -18.18 -5.00 2.82
C PRO A 97 -18.64 -3.61 2.36
N VAL A 98 -19.75 -3.52 1.62
CA VAL A 98 -20.36 -2.27 1.11
C VAL A 98 -20.47 -1.17 2.20
N ALA A 99 -20.50 -1.57 3.48
CA ALA A 99 -20.48 -0.68 4.64
C ALA A 99 -19.19 0.16 4.81
N PHE A 100 -18.04 -0.28 4.31
CA PHE A 100 -16.76 0.45 4.43
C PHE A 100 -16.48 1.37 3.25
N ARG A 101 -17.23 1.20 2.15
CA ARG A 101 -17.25 2.08 0.98
C ARG A 101 -17.99 3.41 1.27
N GLN A 102 -18.01 3.86 2.53
CA GLN A 102 -18.55 5.16 2.85
C GLN A 102 -17.67 6.20 2.14
N PRO A 103 -18.20 6.93 1.15
CA PRO A 103 -17.48 8.08 0.63
C PRO A 103 -17.20 8.99 1.83
N ALA A 104 -15.99 9.52 1.92
CA ALA A 104 -15.67 10.56 2.90
C ALA A 104 -16.87 11.53 2.95
N PRO A 105 -17.45 11.82 4.14
CA PRO A 105 -18.57 12.74 4.21
C PRO A 105 -18.11 14.01 3.50
N LYS A 106 -18.80 14.39 2.42
CA LYS A 106 -18.50 15.62 1.68
C LYS A 106 -18.60 16.74 2.70
N ILE A 107 -17.46 17.19 3.21
CA ILE A 107 -17.39 18.42 3.98
C ILE A 107 -17.89 19.48 2.99
N PRO A 108 -19.04 20.14 3.23
CA PRO A 108 -19.47 21.20 2.35
C PRO A 108 -18.34 22.21 2.26
N ALA A 109 -17.91 22.49 1.03
CA ALA A 109 -16.80 23.37 0.76
C ALA A 109 -16.97 24.67 1.58
N PRO A 110 -15.98 25.08 2.39
CA PRO A 110 -16.05 26.38 3.02
C PRO A 110 -16.17 27.43 1.92
N ALA A 111 -17.16 28.31 2.05
CA ALA A 111 -17.34 29.47 1.17
C ALA A 111 -15.97 30.15 1.00
N GLY A 112 -15.50 30.18 -0.25
CA GLY A 112 -14.09 30.41 -0.55
C GLY A 112 -13.57 31.75 0.00
N PRO A 113 -12.29 31.81 0.41
CA PRO A 113 -11.62 33.08 0.62
C PRO A 113 -11.34 33.76 -0.74
N PRO A 114 -11.29 35.10 -0.78
CA PRO A 114 -11.08 35.84 -2.02
C PRO A 114 -9.72 35.52 -2.65
N ALA A 115 -9.71 35.55 -3.99
CA ALA A 115 -8.56 35.22 -4.83
C ALA A 115 -7.32 36.04 -4.43
N VAL A 116 -6.31 35.35 -3.88
CA VAL A 116 -4.94 35.84 -3.82
C VAL A 116 -4.05 34.92 -4.65
N GLU A 117 -3.63 35.49 -5.78
CA GLU A 117 -2.47 35.19 -6.63
C GLU A 117 -1.71 33.88 -6.36
N ARG A 118 -2.04 32.83 -7.13
CA ARG A 118 -1.23 31.61 -7.24
C ARG A 118 -0.12 31.81 -8.26
N ARG A 119 0.97 32.48 -7.88
CA ARG A 119 2.20 32.54 -8.66
C ARG A 119 3.38 32.14 -7.78
N GLY A 120 3.74 30.85 -7.76
CA GLY A 120 4.97 30.46 -7.06
C GLY A 120 5.24 29.00 -6.67
N LEU A 121 4.51 27.99 -7.17
CA LEU A 121 4.72 26.60 -6.71
C LEU A 121 4.85 25.56 -7.85
N LEU A 122 5.45 25.97 -8.97
CA LEU A 122 5.87 25.07 -10.06
C LEU A 122 7.40 24.94 -10.16
N ALA A 123 8.16 25.41 -9.16
CA ALA A 123 9.61 25.66 -9.27
C ALA A 123 10.53 24.72 -8.49
N THR A 124 10.04 23.66 -7.81
CA THR A 124 10.92 22.84 -6.94
C THR A 124 11.05 21.37 -7.32
N TRP A 125 10.39 20.88 -8.37
CA TRP A 125 10.54 19.48 -8.83
C TRP A 125 11.76 19.24 -9.75
N LYS A 126 12.69 20.21 -9.85
CA LYS A 126 13.91 20.10 -10.68
C LYS A 126 15.20 19.82 -9.88
N ALA A 127 15.13 19.15 -8.74
CA ALA A 127 16.31 18.95 -7.88
C ALA A 127 16.52 17.54 -7.29
N VAL A 128 15.84 16.49 -7.78
CA VAL A 128 16.20 15.09 -7.44
C VAL A 128 16.29 14.29 -8.74
N GLY A 129 17.38 14.53 -9.47
CA GLY A 129 17.69 13.82 -10.72
C GLY A 129 19.18 13.68 -10.98
N ARG A 130 20.02 13.83 -9.94
CA ARG A 130 21.47 13.72 -10.12
C ARG A 130 22.19 13.39 -8.81
N LEU A 131 22.06 12.15 -8.34
CA LEU A 131 23.11 11.57 -7.48
C LEU A 131 23.07 10.02 -7.49
N MET A 132 23.59 9.42 -8.54
CA MET A 132 24.35 8.16 -8.46
C MET A 132 25.40 8.15 -9.59
N PRO A 133 26.70 8.18 -9.30
CA PRO A 133 27.75 8.01 -10.31
C PRO A 133 27.92 6.52 -10.64
N HIS A 134 27.90 6.21 -11.95
CA HIS A 134 28.38 4.94 -12.49
C HIS A 134 29.91 4.96 -12.61
N GLY A 135 30.54 3.87 -12.16
CA GLY A 135 31.74 3.29 -12.79
C GLY A 135 33.09 3.84 -12.34
N HIS A 136 33.93 2.93 -11.82
CA HIS A 136 35.05 2.40 -12.60
C HIS A 136 35.36 0.95 -12.19
#